data_AF-A0A4R0ER03-F1
#
_entry.id   AF-A0A4R0ER03-F1
#
_cell.length_a   1.000
_cell.length_b   1.000
_cell.length_c   1.000
_cell.angle_alpha   90.00
_cell.angle_beta   90.00
_cell.angle_gamma   90.00
#
_symmetry.space_group_name_H-M   'P 1'
#
loop_
_entity.id
_entity.type
_entity.pdbx_description
1 polymer ?
#
loop_
_entity_poly.entity_id
_entity_poly.type
_entity_poly.pdbx_seq_one_letter_code
_entity_poly.pdbx_strand_id
1 'polypeptide(L)'
;MKANEFVLKYGWDAAKRLVENNKHTGRTLSPSELELKRLVESHELVEKLGGLERVKKAIDGKHIGYTHFYLHSNGRYVFLDHYVDFIPDHAQHIGMFNKVIADVESFDSYTPMMSR
;
A
#
# COMPACT_ATOMS: atom_id res chain seq x y z
N MET A 1 6.20 -20.86 -1.71
CA MET A 1 5.85 -19.83 -2.73
C MET A 1 5.95 -18.50 -2.05
N LYS A 2 6.68 -17.55 -2.63
CA LYS A 2 6.80 -16.19 -2.11
C LYS A 2 5.52 -15.39 -2.41
N ALA A 3 5.30 -14.29 -1.68
CA ALA A 3 4.10 -13.46 -1.83
C ALA A 3 3.92 -12.92 -3.26
N ASN A 4 4.98 -12.39 -3.86
CA ASN A 4 5.00 -11.91 -5.24
C ASN A 4 4.71 -13.02 -6.27
N GLU A 5 5.32 -14.20 -6.11
CA GLU A 5 5.03 -15.37 -6.96
C GLU A 5 3.55 -15.78 -6.91
N PHE A 6 2.93 -15.70 -5.73
CA PHE A 6 1.51 -16.01 -5.56
C PHE A 6 0.62 -15.03 -6.34
N VAL A 7 0.88 -13.72 -6.21
CA VAL A 7 0.13 -12.68 -6.92
C VAL A 7 0.33 -12.80 -8.44
N LEU A 8 1.56 -13.07 -8.91
CA LEU A 8 1.83 -13.29 -10.33
C LEU A 8 1.07 -14.49 -10.89
N LYS A 9 0.95 -15.58 -10.12
CA LYS A 9 0.31 -16.82 -10.57
C LYS A 9 -1.21 -16.77 -10.52
N TYR A 10 -1.79 -16.15 -9.50
CA TYR A 10 -3.23 -16.23 -9.22
C TYR A 10 -3.96 -14.87 -9.28
N GLY A 11 -3.23 -13.77 -9.42
CA GLY A 11 -3.76 -12.41 -9.47
C GLY A 11 -4.08 -11.81 -8.10
N TRP A 12 -4.28 -10.49 -8.09
CA TRP A 12 -4.61 -9.72 -6.88
C TRP A 12 -5.92 -10.16 -6.22
N ASP A 13 -6.94 -10.52 -7.00
CA ASP A 13 -8.24 -10.95 -6.44
C ASP A 13 -8.14 -12.26 -5.66
N ALA A 14 -7.30 -13.20 -6.12
CA ALA A 14 -7.03 -14.42 -5.37
C ALA A 14 -6.24 -14.13 -4.09
N ALA A 15 -5.25 -13.24 -4.15
CA ALA A 15 -4.47 -12.83 -2.98
C ALA A 15 -5.34 -12.15 -1.91
N LYS A 16 -6.21 -11.22 -2.33
CA LYS A 16 -7.18 -10.55 -1.45
C LYS A 16 -8.11 -11.55 -0.75
N ARG A 17 -8.71 -12.47 -1.51
CA ARG A 17 -9.57 -13.53 -0.94
C ARG A 17 -8.83 -14.41 0.06
N LEU A 18 -7.59 -14.78 -0.23
CA LEU A 18 -6.79 -15.59 0.68
C LEU A 18 -6.48 -14.85 1.99
N VAL A 19 -6.09 -13.58 1.90
CA VAL A 19 -5.83 -12.73 3.08
C VAL A 19 -7.10 -12.54 3.91
N GLU A 20 -8.24 -12.32 3.26
CA GLU A 20 -9.53 -12.13 3.94
C GLU A 20 -9.98 -13.41 4.66
N ASN A 21 -9.88 -14.57 4.01
CA ASN A 21 -10.17 -15.85 4.63
C ASN A 21 -9.29 -16.10 5.85
N ASN A 22 -8.01 -15.73 5.76
CA ASN A 22 -7.06 -15.90 6.86
C ASN A 22 -7.40 -15.06 8.10
N LYS A 23 -7.98 -13.86 7.95
CA LYS A 23 -8.43 -13.02 9.09
C LYS A 23 -9.44 -13.74 9.99
N HIS A 24 -10.26 -14.62 9.42
CA HIS A 24 -11.37 -15.29 10.11
C HIS A 24 -10.98 -16.63 10.76
N THR A 25 -9.76 -17.12 10.52
CA THR A 25 -9.34 -18.47 10.94
C THR A 25 -8.72 -18.55 12.34
N GLY A 26 -8.40 -17.41 12.97
CA GLY A 26 -7.78 -17.37 14.30
C GLY A 26 -6.41 -18.05 14.42
N ARG A 27 -5.82 -18.49 13.29
CA ARG A 27 -4.54 -19.20 13.24
C ARG A 27 -3.37 -18.24 13.09
N THR A 28 -2.21 -18.64 13.59
CA THR A 28 -0.94 -17.95 13.31
C THR A 28 -0.61 -18.06 11.82
N LEU A 29 -0.36 -16.91 11.19
CA LEU A 29 0.08 -16.86 9.79
C LEU A 29 1.52 -17.31 9.68
N SER A 30 1.83 -18.08 8.64
CA SER A 30 3.22 -18.34 8.28
C SER A 30 3.92 -17.04 7.82
N PRO A 31 5.26 -16.98 7.84
CA PRO A 31 5.99 -15.79 7.37
C PRO A 31 5.61 -15.38 5.94
N SER A 32 5.41 -16.34 5.03
CA SER A 32 4.99 -16.06 3.65
C SER A 32 3.57 -15.52 3.54
N GLU A 33 2.68 -15.96 4.43
CA GLU A 33 1.30 -15.45 4.49
C GLU A 33 1.25 -14.03 5.08
N LEU A 34 2.15 -13.74 6.02
CA LEU A 34 2.32 -12.40 6.56
C LEU A 34 2.87 -11.43 5.49
N GLU A 35 3.85 -11.87 4.70
CA GLU A 35 4.36 -11.10 3.56
C GLU A 35 3.27 -10.84 2.52
N LEU A 36 2.46 -11.86 2.19
CA LEU A 36 1.35 -11.70 1.25
C LEU A 36 0.30 -10.73 1.78
N LYS A 37 -0.03 -10.82 3.08
CA LYS A 37 -0.93 -9.88 3.74
C LYS A 37 -0.39 -8.44 3.63
N ARG A 38 0.88 -8.22 3.97
CA ARG A 38 1.53 -6.90 3.87
C ARG A 38 1.46 -6.35 2.44
N LEU A 39 1.79 -7.17 1.45
CA LEU A 39 1.79 -6.78 0.04
C LEU A 39 0.38 -6.39 -0.44
N VAL A 40 -0.64 -7.16 -0.07
CA VAL A 40 -2.04 -6.86 -0.39
C VAL A 40 -2.49 -5.55 0.28
N GLU A 41 -2.17 -5.35 1.55
CA GLU A 41 -2.50 -4.12 2.29
C GLU A 41 -1.82 -2.89 1.66
N SER A 42 -0.54 -2.99 1.29
CA SER A 42 0.18 -1.92 0.60
C SER A 42 -0.43 -1.59 -0.76
N HIS A 43 -0.76 -2.61 -1.57
CA HIS A 43 -1.40 -2.41 -2.86
C HIS A 43 -2.77 -1.74 -2.73
N GLU A 44 -3.63 -2.21 -1.82
CA GLU A 44 -4.94 -1.61 -1.58
C GLU A 44 -4.85 -0.16 -1.10
N LEU A 45 -3.85 0.15 -0.28
CA LEU A 45 -3.64 1.50 0.22
C LEU A 45 -3.21 2.45 -0.89
N VAL A 46 -2.29 2.02 -1.77
CA VAL A 46 -1.87 2.81 -2.94
C VAL A 46 -3.03 3.03 -3.91
N GLU A 47 -3.85 2.01 -4.17
CA GLU A 47 -5.04 2.14 -5.01
C GLU A 47 -6.04 3.14 -4.43
N LYS A 48 -6.30 3.09 -3.11
CA LYS A 48 -7.17 4.06 -2.41
C LYS A 48 -6.70 5.51 -2.52
N LEU A 49 -5.39 5.72 -2.65
CA LEU A 49 -4.80 7.05 -2.83
C LEU A 49 -4.67 7.46 -4.30
N GLY A 50 -5.24 6.68 -5.22
CA GLY A 50 -5.29 7.02 -6.64
C GLY A 50 -4.07 6.57 -7.43
N GLY A 51 -3.40 5.50 -6.97
CA GLY A 51 -2.40 4.75 -7.72
C GLY A 51 -0.93 5.13 -7.45
N LEU A 52 -0.02 4.22 -7.79
CA LEU A 52 1.40 4.30 -7.43
C LEU A 52 2.08 5.57 -7.92
N GLU A 53 1.93 5.91 -9.20
CA GLU A 53 2.53 7.09 -9.81
C GLU A 53 2.06 8.39 -9.15
N ARG A 54 0.79 8.43 -8.74
CA ARG A 54 0.19 9.60 -8.11
C ARG A 54 0.72 9.78 -6.70
N VAL A 55 0.84 8.69 -5.95
CA VAL A 55 1.42 8.67 -4.60
C VAL A 55 2.89 9.07 -4.64
N LYS A 56 3.69 8.51 -5.56
CA LYS A 56 5.11 8.85 -5.70
C LYS A 56 5.34 10.34 -5.96
N LYS A 57 4.52 10.95 -6.83
CA LYS A 57 4.56 12.40 -7.07
C LYS A 57 4.15 13.22 -5.86
N ALA A 58 3.23 12.72 -5.04
CA ALA A 58 2.78 13.39 -3.84
C ALA A 58 3.83 13.34 -2.70
N ILE A 59 4.60 12.25 -2.61
CA ILE A 59 5.57 12.01 -1.53
C ILE A 59 7.00 12.36 -1.94
N ASP A 60 7.18 13.18 -2.99
CA ASP A 60 8.46 13.52 -3.62
C ASP A 60 9.43 14.38 -2.77
N GLY A 61 9.27 14.38 -1.44
CA GLY A 61 10.14 15.08 -0.49
C GLY A 61 9.87 16.58 -0.36
N LYS A 62 8.90 17.13 -1.09
CA LYS A 62 8.54 18.57 -1.01
C LYS A 62 7.71 18.93 0.22
N HIS A 63 7.14 17.95 0.91
CA HIS A 63 6.23 18.14 2.05
C HIS A 63 6.97 18.13 3.39
N ILE A 64 8.04 18.93 3.50
CA ILE A 64 8.82 19.08 4.75
C ILE A 64 7.94 19.70 5.82
N GLY A 65 7.88 19.09 7.01
CA GLY A 65 7.07 19.55 8.15
C GLY A 65 5.72 18.86 8.28
N TYR A 66 5.24 18.18 7.23
CA TYR A 66 4.03 17.35 7.33
C TYR A 66 4.38 15.94 7.82
N THR A 67 3.45 15.33 8.53
CA THR A 67 3.61 13.99 9.09
C THR A 67 2.61 13.00 8.50
N HIS A 68 1.40 13.46 8.16
CA HIS A 68 0.33 12.63 7.64
C HIS A 68 -0.25 13.21 6.36
N PHE A 69 -0.88 12.35 5.57
CA PHE A 69 -1.61 12.77 4.38
C PHE A 69 -2.77 11.83 4.07
N TYR A 70 -3.75 12.32 3.32
CA TYR A 70 -4.82 11.49 2.78
C TYR A 70 -5.33 12.05 1.45
N LEU A 71 -6.03 11.22 0.68
CA LEU A 71 -6.75 11.66 -0.50
C LEU A 71 -8.17 12.05 -0.11
N HIS A 72 -8.49 13.34 -0.22
CA HIS A 72 -9.84 13.83 0.04
C HIS A 72 -10.80 13.45 -1.09
N SER A 73 -12.11 13.39 -0.80
CA SER A 73 -13.15 12.97 -1.76
C SER A 73 -13.24 13.85 -3.02
N ASN A 74 -12.76 15.09 -2.95
CA ASN A 74 -12.60 15.99 -4.10
C ASN A 74 -11.40 15.66 -4.99
N GLY A 75 -10.68 14.56 -4.70
CA GLY A 75 -9.53 14.09 -5.45
C GLY A 75 -8.25 14.88 -5.18
N ARG A 76 -8.14 15.68 -4.12
CA ARG A 76 -6.91 16.39 -3.75
C ARG A 76 -6.24 15.75 -2.54
N TYR A 77 -4.91 15.73 -2.54
CA TYR A 77 -4.17 15.36 -1.35
C TYR A 77 -4.22 16.47 -0.31
N VAL A 78 -4.44 16.07 0.93
CA VAL A 78 -4.36 16.94 2.10
C VAL A 78 -3.20 16.45 2.94
N PHE A 79 -2.33 17.37 3.33
CA PHE A 79 -1.16 17.11 4.17
C PHE A 79 -1.40 17.75 5.53
N LEU A 80 -1.06 17.02 6.59
CA LEU A 80 -1.34 17.39 7.97
C LEU A 80 -0.07 17.28 8.82
N ASP A 81 0.08 18.23 9.74
CA ASP A 81 1.12 18.22 10.75
C ASP A 81 0.56 17.71 12.08
N HIS A 82 1.20 16.70 12.67
CA HIS A 82 0.80 16.09 13.94
C HIS A 82 0.90 17.07 15.11
N TYR A 83 1.70 18.12 14.99
CA TYR A 83 1.87 19.11 16.05
C TYR A 83 0.79 20.21 16.04
N VAL A 84 0.08 20.39 14.92
CA VAL A 84 -0.82 21.54 14.71
C VAL A 84 -2.23 21.12 14.31
N ASP A 85 -2.39 19.98 13.63
CA ASP A 85 -3.66 19.55 13.05
C ASP A 85 -4.29 18.39 13.81
N PHE A 86 -5.62 18.28 13.70
CA PHE A 86 -6.34 17.05 14.02
C PHE A 86 -6.06 16.01 12.93
N ILE A 87 -5.53 14.85 13.33
CA ILE A 87 -5.23 13.75 12.42
C ILE A 87 -6.44 12.79 12.38
N PRO A 88 -7.18 12.72 11.27
CA PRO A 88 -8.28 11.79 11.16
C PRO A 88 -7.76 10.35 11.01
N ASP A 89 -8.54 9.37 11.47
CA ASP A 89 -8.14 7.94 11.52
C ASP A 89 -7.73 7.35 10.16
N HIS A 90 -8.20 7.92 9.06
CA HIS A 90 -7.87 7.46 7.71
C HIS A 90 -6.61 8.11 7.12
N ALA A 91 -6.02 9.09 7.81
CA ALA A 91 -4.77 9.71 7.39
C ALA A 91 -3.59 8.76 7.55
N GLN A 92 -2.67 8.82 6.60
CA GLN A 92 -1.53 7.93 6.50
C GLN A 92 -0.26 8.66 6.87
N HIS A 93 0.59 8.02 7.68
CA HIS A 93 1.88 8.59 8.04
C HIS A 93 2.86 8.58 6.86
N ILE A 94 3.38 9.75 6.48
CA ILE A 94 4.26 9.94 5.31
C ILE A 94 5.52 9.08 5.43
N GLY A 95 6.13 9.02 6.63
CA GLY A 95 7.35 8.22 6.87
C GLY A 95 7.17 6.71 6.67
N MET A 96 5.95 6.18 6.80
CA MET A 96 5.68 4.75 6.55
C MET A 96 5.48 4.46 5.06
N PHE A 97 5.19 5.49 4.27
CA PHE A 97 4.75 5.32 2.89
C PHE A 97 5.86 4.95 1.92
N ASN A 98 7.12 5.29 2.21
CA ASN A 98 8.26 4.83 1.41
C ASN A 98 8.34 3.30 1.39
N LYS A 99 8.00 2.64 2.50
CA LYS A 99 7.95 1.17 2.57
C LYS A 99 6.79 0.60 1.75
N VAL A 100 5.62 1.24 1.81
CA VAL A 100 4.44 0.87 1.01
C VAL A 100 4.74 0.99 -0.49
N ILE A 101 5.36 2.08 -0.91
CA ILE A 101 5.81 2.29 -2.30
C ILE A 101 6.79 1.19 -2.70
N ALA A 102 7.83 0.95 -1.89
CA ALA A 102 8.85 -0.07 -2.17
C ALA A 102 8.25 -1.49 -2.25
N ASP A 103 7.28 -1.81 -1.40
CA ASP A 103 6.59 -3.11 -1.44
C ASP A 103 5.86 -3.30 -2.78
N VAL A 104 5.15 -2.28 -3.27
CA VAL A 104 4.46 -2.33 -4.57
C VAL A 104 5.45 -2.30 -5.74
N GLU A 105 6.50 -1.49 -5.69
CA GLU A 105 7.53 -1.44 -6.74
C GLU A 105 8.34 -2.74 -6.84
N SER A 106 8.57 -3.41 -5.71
CA SER A 106 9.22 -4.73 -5.70
C SER A 106 8.39 -5.79 -6.42
N PHE A 107 7.09 -5.56 -6.62
CA PHE A 107 6.26 -6.39 -7.47
C PHE A 107 6.33 -5.94 -8.94
N ASP A 108 6.18 -4.64 -9.22
CA ASP A 108 6.22 -4.14 -10.60
C ASP A 108 7.55 -4.44 -11.31
N SER A 109 8.67 -4.35 -10.58
CA SER A 109 10.00 -4.72 -11.09
C SER A 109 10.17 -6.22 -11.40
N TYR A 110 9.31 -7.08 -10.86
CA TYR A 110 9.27 -8.51 -11.14
C TYR A 110 8.33 -8.89 -12.28
N THR A 111 7.65 -7.92 -12.91
CA THR A 111 6.98 -8.17 -14.20
C THR A 111 8.01 -8.02 -15.32
N PRO A 112 8.56 -9.10 -15.89
CA PRO A 112 9.36 -8.95 -17.09
C PRO A 112 8.36 -8.64 -18.21
N MET A 113 8.38 -7.41 -18.74
CA MET A 113 7.88 -7.06 -20.07
C MET A 113 6.78 -7.99 -20.62
N MET A 114 5.62 -8.08 -19.96
CA MET A 114 4.41 -8.48 -20.69
C MET A 114 3.81 -7.18 -21.24
N SER A 115 4.52 -6.69 -22.26
CA SER A 115 4.16 -5.56 -23.10
C SER A 115 2.76 -5.76 -23.66
N ARG A 116 1.92 -4.74 -23.44
CA ARG A 116 0.94 -4.12 -24.35
C ARG A 116 -0.01 -5.02 -25.11
#